data_AF-A0A2G5WM60-F1
#
_entry.id   AF-A0A2G5WM60-F1
#
_cell.length_a   1.000
_cell.length_b   1.000
_cell.length_c   1.000
_cell.angle_alpha   90.00
_cell.angle_beta   90.00
_cell.angle_gamma   90.00
#
_symmetry.space_group_name_H-M   'P 1'
#
loop_
_entity.id
_entity.type
_entity.pdbx_description
1 polymer ?
#
loop_
_entity_poly.entity_id
_entity_poly.type
_entity_poly.pdbx_seq_one_letter_code
_entity_poly.pdbx_strand_id
1 'polypeptide(L)' 'MTKKYPKPNDPADNKERLNKTISNMEAAEEAMKFATGEEREKIKQSNERREESIKDLKDEIHEEDKSRINGYI' A
#
# COMPACT_ATOMS: atom_id res chain seq x y z
N MET A 1 -27.24 9.16 -2.78
CA MET A 1 -25.95 8.58 -3.20
C MET A 1 -25.19 8.21 -1.94
N THR A 2 -25.11 6.93 -1.60
CA THR A 2 -24.41 6.47 -0.40
C THR A 2 -22.91 6.68 -0.62
N LYS A 3 -22.33 7.70 0.03
CA LYS A 3 -20.87 7.81 0.16
C LYS A 3 -20.40 6.55 0.89
N LYS A 4 -19.82 5.60 0.16
CA LYS A 4 -19.06 4.50 0.75
C LYS A 4 -17.82 5.13 1.35
N TYR A 5 -17.92 5.55 2.60
CA TYR A 5 -16.72 5.81 3.38
C TYR A 5 -16.07 4.46 3.63
N PRO A 6 -14.78 4.29 3.30
CA PRO A 6 -14.07 3.09 3.66
C PRO A 6 -14.23 2.89 5.16
N LYS A 7 -14.70 1.70 5.56
CA LYS A 7 -14.80 1.39 6.98
C LYS A 7 -13.37 1.29 7.52
N PRO A 8 -13.09 1.75 8.76
CA PRO A 8 -11.81 1.45 9.36
C PRO A 8 -11.66 -0.08 9.35
N ASN A 9 -10.60 -0.56 8.70
CA ASN A 9 -10.22 -1.96 8.60
C ASN A 9 -11.16 -2.81 7.71
N ASP A 10 -11.54 -2.31 6.52
CA ASP A 10 -12.12 -3.17 5.47
C ASP A 10 -10.98 -3.76 4.61
N PRO A 11 -10.88 -5.10 4.50
CA PRO A 11 -9.84 -5.74 3.70
C PRO A 11 -9.91 -5.38 2.21
N ALA A 12 -11.08 -4.99 1.70
CA ALA A 12 -11.21 -4.50 0.33
C ALA A 12 -10.53 -3.13 0.15
N ASP A 13 -10.69 -2.23 1.12
CA ASP A 13 -10.07 -0.91 1.12
C ASP A 13 -8.55 -1.03 1.31
N ASN A 14 -8.09 -1.97 2.15
CA ASN A 14 -6.68 -2.27 2.35
C ASN A 14 -6.03 -2.86 1.09
N LYS A 15 -6.72 -3.75 0.36
CA LYS A 15 -6.27 -4.27 -0.95
C LYS A 15 -6.18 -3.17 -2.00
N GLU A 16 -7.14 -2.24 -2.05
CA GLU A 16 -7.07 -1.10 -2.98
C GLU A 16 -5.87 -0.19 -2.65
N ARG A 17 -5.66 0.13 -1.36
CA ARG A 17 -4.51 0.92 -0.88
C ARG A 17 -3.18 0.23 -1.18
N LEU A 18 -3.11 -1.09 -1.03
CA LEU A 18 -1.93 -1.89 -1.35
C LEU A 18 -1.59 -1.76 -2.84
N ASN A 19 -2.56 -2.02 -3.72
CA ASN A 19 -2.37 -1.92 -5.17
C ASN A 19 -1.96 -0.51 -5.60
N LYS A 20 -2.58 0.51 -5.00
CA LYS A 20 -2.22 1.92 -5.27
C LYS A 20 -0.79 2.24 -4.82
N THR A 21 -0.37 1.73 -3.67
CA THR A 21 0.99 1.94 -3.16
C THR A 21 2.04 1.27 -4.05
N ILE A 22 1.76 0.04 -4.51
CA ILE A 22 2.61 -0.68 -5.47
C ILE A 22 2.72 0.09 -6.78
N SER A 23 1.59 0.49 -7.37
CA SER A 23 1.59 1.25 -8.63
C SER A 23 2.35 2.58 -8.51
N ASN A 24 2.22 3.28 -7.38
CA ASN A 24 2.99 4.50 -7.13
C ASN A 24 4.49 4.24 -7.01
N MET A 25 4.89 3.09 -6.46
CA MET A 25 6.30 2.69 -6.36
C MET A 25 6.87 2.37 -7.74
N GLU A 26 6.16 1.59 -8.56
CA GLU A 26 6.54 1.27 -9.94
C GLU A 26 6.65 2.53 -10.82
N ALA A 27 5.67 3.44 -10.73
CA ALA A 27 5.71 4.71 -11.44
C ALA A 27 6.90 5.59 -10.99
N ALA A 28 7.23 5.56 -9.70
CA ALA A 28 8.38 6.26 -9.17
C ALA A 28 9.72 5.64 -9.62
N GLU A 29 9.79 4.32 -9.75
CA GLU A 29 10.96 3.61 -10.31
C GLU A 29 11.17 3.94 -11.79
N GLU A 30 10.10 4.00 -12.60
CA GLU A 30 10.17 4.48 -13.97
C GLU A 30 10.68 5.93 -14.04
N ALA A 31 10.19 6.82 -13.17
CA ALA A 31 10.68 8.19 -13.07
C ALA A 31 12.16 8.25 -12.63
N MET A 32 12.61 7.33 -11.78
CA MET A 32 14.00 7.25 -11.31
C MET A 32 15.01 7.03 -12.44
N LYS A 33 14.58 6.45 -13.58
CA LYS A 33 15.43 6.27 -14.78
C LYS A 33 15.86 7.60 -15.40
N PHE A 34 15.05 8.65 -15.22
CA PHE A 34 15.30 9.99 -15.76
C PHE A 34 15.79 10.97 -14.68
N ALA A 35 15.53 10.68 -13.40
CA ALA A 35 15.95 11.50 -12.28
C ALA A 35 17.48 11.41 -12.02
N THR A 36 18.06 12.53 -11.59
CA THR A 36 19.48 12.63 -11.25
C THR A 36 19.71 13.35 -9.92
N GLY A 37 20.86 13.12 -9.29
CA GLY A 37 21.25 13.76 -8.03
C GLY A 37 20.18 13.62 -6.93
N GLU A 38 19.81 14.76 -6.33
CA GLU A 38 18.89 14.85 -5.21
C GLU A 38 17.49 14.29 -5.52
N GLU A 39 17.01 14.44 -6.76
CA GLU A 39 15.71 13.92 -7.17
C GLU A 39 15.68 12.39 -7.10
N ARG A 40 16.77 11.75 -7.54
CA ARG A 40 16.92 10.28 -7.48
C ARG A 40 16.92 9.79 -6.03
N GLU A 41 17.58 10.50 -5.11
CA GLU A 41 17.59 10.15 -3.68
C GLU A 41 16.23 10.33 -3.03
N LYS A 42 15.50 11.40 -3.35
CA LYS A 42 14.11 11.60 -2.87
C LYS A 42 13.17 10.50 -3.33
N ILE A 43 13.31 10.05 -4.58
CA ILE A 43 12.52 8.93 -5.11
C ILE A 43 12.86 7.64 -4.35
N LYS A 44 14.14 7.35 -4.11
CA LYS A 44 14.57 6.18 -3.32
C LYS A 44 14.00 6.17 -1.90
N GLN A 45 14.17 7.26 -1.15
CA GLN A 45 13.62 7.37 0.22
C GLN A 45 12.08 7.27 0.24
N SER A 46 11.42 7.74 -0.81
CA SER A 46 9.97 7.59 -0.93
C SER A 46 9.57 6.16 -1.24
N ASN A 47 10.36 5.42 -2.03
CA ASN A 47 10.13 4.01 -2.28
C ASN A 47 10.42 3.14 -1.05
N GLU A 48 11.47 3.41 -0.28
CA GLU A 48 11.74 2.73 1.00
C GLU A 48 10.53 2.82 1.95
N ARG A 49 9.94 4.01 2.11
CA ARG A 49 8.71 4.19 2.91
C ARG A 49 7.49 3.46 2.33
N ARG A 50 7.41 3.31 1.01
CA ARG A 50 6.35 2.54 0.35
C ARG A 50 6.53 1.04 0.58
N GLU A 51 7.76 0.53 0.62
CA GLU A 51 8.04 -0.86 0.96
C GLU A 51 7.56 -1.20 2.37
N GLU A 52 7.84 -0.34 3.34
CA GLU A 52 7.32 -0.46 4.72
C GLU A 52 5.79 -0.46 4.72
N SER A 53 5.16 0.51 4.02
CA SER A 53 3.71 0.60 3.91
C SER A 53 3.08 -0.65 3.25
N ILE A 54 3.75 -1.22 2.25
CA ILE A 54 3.31 -2.45 1.56
C ILE A 54 3.35 -3.63 2.52
N LYS A 55 4.40 -3.73 3.33
CA LYS A 55 4.53 -4.79 4.33
C LYS A 55 3.42 -4.68 5.37
N ASP A 56 3.22 -3.50 5.93
CA ASP A 56 2.18 -3.26 6.95
C ASP A 56 0.79 -3.58 6.40
N LEU A 57 0.47 -3.14 5.18
CA LEU A 57 -0.82 -3.42 4.53
C LEU A 57 -1.01 -4.92 4.26
N LYS A 58 0.05 -5.65 3.88
CA LYS A 58 -0.02 -7.11 3.68
C LYS A 58 -0.28 -7.84 5.01
N ASP A 59 0.40 -7.43 6.07
CA ASP A 59 0.21 -8.00 7.40
C ASP A 59 -1.21 -7.70 7.92
N GLU A 60 -1.71 -6.48 7.73
CA GLU A 60 -3.08 -6.07 8.08
C GLU A 60 -4.13 -6.93 7.35
N ILE A 61 -4.02 -7.08 6.02
CA ILE A 61 -4.93 -7.91 5.22
C ILE A 61 -4.92 -9.37 5.71
N HIS A 62 -3.75 -9.89 6.04
CA HIS A 62 -3.60 -11.28 6.49
C HIS A 62 -4.20 -11.51 7.89
N GLU A 63 -3.98 -10.60 8.83
CA GLU A 63 -4.57 -10.67 10.18
C GLU A 63 -6.09 -10.49 10.15
N GLU A 64 -6.62 -9.64 9.26
CA GLU A 64 -8.06 -9.51 9.02
C GLU A 64 -8.65 -10.79 8.42
N ASP A 65 -8.02 -11.37 7.39
CA ASP A 65 -8.48 -12.62 6.77
C ASP A 65 -8.47 -13.78 7.77
N LYS A 66 -7.45 -13.87 8.64
CA LYS A 66 -7.43 -14.82 9.78
C LYS A 66 -8.56 -14.55 10.78
N SER A 67 -8.76 -13.30 11.18
CA SER A 67 -9.80 -12.92 12.15
C SER A 67 -11.20 -13.27 11.63
N ARG A 68 -11.42 -13.14 10.32
CA ARG A 68 -12.68 -13.55 9.66
C ARG A 68 -12.88 -15.07 9.69
N ILE A 69 -11.81 -15.85 9.52
CA ILE A 69 -11.86 -17.31 9.63
C ILE A 69 -12.14 -17.73 11.08
N ASN A 70 -11.51 -17.08 12.06
CA ASN A 70 -11.62 -17.43 13.47
C ASN A 70 -12.93 -16.97 14.13
N GLY A 71 -13.62 -15.97 13.56
CA GLY A 71 -14.92 -15.46 14.02
C GLY A 71 -16.13 -16.22 13.47
N TYR A 72 -15.92 -17.30 12.73
CA TYR A 72 -16.94 -18.23 12.22
C TYR A 72 -16.89 -19.56 13.02
N ILE A 73 -17.09 -19.48 14.34
CA ILE A 73 -17.47 -20.61 15.21
C ILE A 73 -18.58 -20.12 16.14
#